data_AF-A0A0K9X815-F1
#
_entry.id   AF-A0A0K9X815-F1
#
_cell.length_a   1.000
_cell.length_b   1.000
_cell.length_c   1.000
_cell.angle_alpha   90.00
_cell.angle_beta   90.00
_cell.angle_gamma   90.00
#
_symmetry.space_group_name_H-M   'P 1'
#
loop_
_entity.id
_entity.type
_entity.pdbx_description
1 polymer ?
#
loop_
_entity_poly.entity_id
_entity_poly.type
_entity_poly.pdbx_seq_one_letter_code
_entity_poly.pdbx_strand_id
1 'polypeptide(L)'
;MTAAARHESAAANCLKAIGGLVLWLFAGATFLFAPLAVMASDPCAPEDTQLICTAAGQQLVAYVPLGAALAAAPLGTWGLVSRRELAPLAWVAAMATLAVAWFVVLAIAGSHP
;
A
#
# COMPACT_ATOMS: atom_id res chain seq x y z
N MET A 1 10.09 -8.27 37.77
CA MET A 1 10.51 -8.00 36.38
C MET A 1 11.91 -7.40 36.41
N THR A 2 12.88 -8.05 35.77
CA THR A 2 14.27 -7.58 35.68
C THR A 2 14.37 -6.41 34.69
N ALA A 3 15.36 -5.54 34.86
CA ALA A 3 15.57 -4.40 33.95
C ALA A 3 15.70 -4.85 32.48
N ALA A 4 16.36 -5.99 32.23
CA ALA A 4 16.53 -6.60 30.91
C ALA A 4 15.19 -6.87 30.19
N ALA A 5 14.21 -7.49 30.86
CA ALA A 5 12.90 -7.79 30.26
C ALA A 5 12.11 -6.52 29.87
N ARG A 6 12.36 -5.40 30.56
CA ARG A 6 11.74 -4.10 30.24
C ARG A 6 12.33 -3.49 28.96
N HIS A 7 13.63 -3.66 28.72
CA HIS A 7 14.29 -3.19 27.50
C HIS A 7 13.84 -3.97 26.27
N GLU A 8 13.72 -5.30 26.37
CA GLU A 8 13.21 -6.15 25.28
C GLU A 8 11.76 -5.81 24.91
N SER A 9 10.92 -5.58 25.93
CA SER A 9 9.53 -5.18 25.73
C SER A 9 9.42 -3.80 25.08
N ALA A 10 10.28 -2.85 25.47
CA ALA A 10 10.31 -1.51 24.89
C ALA A 10 10.74 -1.53 23.41
N ALA A 11 11.78 -2.30 23.07
CA ALA A 11 12.24 -2.45 21.69
C ALA A 11 11.16 -3.09 20.79
N ALA A 12 10.51 -4.16 21.27
CA ALA A 12 9.42 -4.82 20.53
C ALA A 12 8.22 -3.89 20.29
N ASN A 13 7.85 -3.08 21.29
CA ASN A 13 6.78 -2.10 21.15
C ASN A 13 7.17 -0.96 20.19
N CYS A 14 8.42 -0.50 20.24
CA CYS A 14 8.95 0.50 19.32
C CYS A 14 8.89 0.00 17.87
N LEU A 15 9.31 -1.24 17.62
CA LEU A 15 9.25 -1.86 16.29
C LEU A 15 7.81 -1.96 15.77
N LYS A 16 6.85 -2.34 16.63
CA LYS A 16 5.42 -2.36 16.28
C LYS A 16 4.88 -0.98 15.95
N ALA A 17 5.27 0.04 16.72
CA ALA A 17 4.87 1.43 16.45
C ALA A 17 5.42 1.92 15.11
N ILE A 18 6.70 1.65 14.81
CA ILE A 18 7.31 1.96 13.52
C ILE A 18 6.62 1.20 12.39
N GLY A 19 6.39 -0.11 12.54
CA GLY A 19 5.69 -0.92 11.54
C GLY A 19 4.26 -0.46 11.29
N GLY A 20 3.55 -0.01 12.33
CA GLY A 20 2.23 0.59 12.23
C GLY A 20 2.27 1.94 11.50
N LEU A 21 3.21 2.81 11.86
CA LEU A 21 3.41 4.09 11.20
C LEU A 21 3.68 3.89 9.70
N VAL A 22 4.61 3.00 9.35
CA VAL A 22 4.94 2.68 7.95
C VAL A 22 3.73 2.17 7.20
N LEU A 23 2.96 1.25 7.78
CA LEU A 23 1.73 0.73 7.18
C LEU A 23 0.72 1.84 6.88
N TRP A 24 0.44 2.68 7.86
CA TRP A 24 -0.56 3.73 7.72
C TRP A 24 -0.10 4.85 6.78
N LEU A 25 1.18 5.23 6.82
CA LEU A 25 1.74 6.17 5.86
C LEU A 25 1.68 5.61 4.44
N PHE A 26 2.02 4.34 4.24
CA PHE A 26 2.00 3.74 2.91
C PHE A 26 0.57 3.57 2.39
N ALA A 27 -0.36 3.11 3.23
CA ALA A 27 -1.78 3.01 2.87
C ALA A 27 -2.39 4.39 2.59
N GLY A 28 -2.09 5.40 3.42
CA GLY A 28 -2.55 6.78 3.23
C GLY A 28 -1.97 7.42 1.95
N ALA A 29 -0.67 7.24 1.70
CA ALA A 29 -0.05 7.67 0.46
C ALA A 29 -0.67 6.97 -0.76
N THR A 30 -0.93 5.67 -0.68
CA THR A 30 -1.59 4.90 -1.75
C THR A 30 -3.00 5.44 -2.02
N PHE A 31 -3.77 5.69 -0.97
CA PHE A 31 -5.12 6.23 -1.07
C PHE A 31 -5.13 7.65 -1.69
N LEU A 32 -4.16 8.49 -1.33
CA LEU A 32 -4.12 9.89 -1.76
C LEU A 32 -3.50 10.07 -3.16
N PHE A 33 -2.38 9.41 -3.44
CA PHE A 33 -1.58 9.68 -4.64
C PHE A 33 -2.01 8.85 -5.85
N ALA A 34 -2.56 7.65 -5.66
CA ALA A 34 -2.94 6.82 -6.80
C ALA A 34 -4.05 7.44 -7.68
N PRO A 35 -5.11 8.07 -7.14
CA PRO A 35 -6.09 8.78 -7.96
C PRO A 35 -5.49 9.97 -8.72
N LEU A 36 -4.48 10.63 -8.16
CA LEU A 36 -3.79 11.75 -8.83
C LEU A 36 -3.02 11.29 -10.07
N ALA A 37 -2.57 10.03 -10.13
CA ALA A 37 -1.95 9.47 -11.32
C ALA A 37 -2.93 9.39 -12.50
N VAL A 38 -4.23 9.26 -12.25
CA VAL A 38 -5.25 9.29 -13.32
C VAL A 38 -5.42 10.68 -13.91
N MET A 39 -5.39 11.73 -13.07
CA MET A 39 -5.51 13.12 -13.56
C MET A 39 -4.32 13.55 -14.43
N ALA A 40 -3.17 12.90 -14.30
CA ALA A 40 -2.03 13.13 -15.19
C ALA A 40 -2.26 12.63 -16.63
N SER A 41 -3.33 11.84 -16.86
CA SER A 41 -3.69 11.26 -18.17
C SER A 41 -4.55 12.19 -19.04
N ASP A 42 -4.91 13.38 -18.56
CA ASP A 42 -5.69 14.38 -19.31
C ASP A 42 -5.07 14.88 -20.64
N PRO A 43 -3.74 14.83 -20.89
CA PRO A 43 -3.19 15.26 -22.19
C PRO A 43 -3.20 14.16 -23.28
N CYS A 44 -3.81 12.99 -23.05
CA CYS A 44 -3.86 11.93 -24.07
C CYS A 44 -4.60 12.40 -25.34
N ALA A 45 -3.99 12.17 -26.49
CA ALA A 45 -4.59 12.41 -27.79
C ALA A 45 -5.48 11.20 -28.18
N PRO A 46 -6.51 11.40 -29.02
CA PRO A 46 -7.42 10.32 -29.43
C PRO A 46 -6.72 9.17 -30.20
N GLU A 47 -5.53 9.42 -30.74
CA GLU A 47 -4.66 8.43 -31.37
C GLU A 47 -3.81 7.59 -30.40
N ASP A 48 -3.77 7.93 -29.10
CA ASP A 48 -2.94 7.21 -28.14
C ASP A 48 -3.54 5.85 -27.75
N THR A 49 -2.84 4.76 -28.09
CA THR A 49 -3.25 3.39 -27.76
C THR A 49 -2.76 2.90 -26.39
N GLN A 50 -2.21 3.79 -25.57
CA GLN A 50 -1.65 3.42 -24.27
C GLN A 50 -2.74 3.07 -23.27
N LEU A 51 -2.50 2.07 -22.44
CA LEU A 51 -3.48 1.59 -21.45
C LEU A 51 -3.95 2.71 -20.51
N ILE A 52 -3.06 3.61 -20.09
CA ILE A 52 -3.39 4.75 -19.22
C ILE A 52 -4.37 5.75 -19.87
N CYS A 53 -4.38 5.85 -21.22
CA CYS A 53 -5.29 6.70 -21.97
C CYS A 53 -6.67 6.04 -22.21
N THR A 54 -6.83 4.77 -21.84
CA THR A 54 -8.12 4.07 -21.93
C THR A 54 -8.92 4.23 -20.65
N ALA A 55 -10.26 4.24 -20.76
CA ALA A 55 -11.14 4.21 -19.59
C ALA A 55 -10.81 3.02 -18.67
N ALA A 56 -10.49 1.84 -19.22
CA ALA A 56 -10.15 0.68 -18.42
C ALA A 56 -8.87 0.88 -17.58
N GLY A 57 -7.81 1.44 -18.15
CA GLY A 57 -6.56 1.70 -17.43
C GLY A 57 -6.74 2.76 -16.34
N GLN A 58 -7.46 3.84 -16.63
CA GLN A 58 -7.77 4.87 -15.63
C GLN A 58 -8.56 4.31 -14.44
N GLN A 59 -9.56 3.46 -14.69
CA GLN A 59 -10.34 2.81 -13.64
C GLN A 59 -9.48 1.85 -12.80
N LEU A 60 -8.57 1.10 -13.42
CA LEU A 60 -7.65 0.22 -12.70
C LEU A 60 -6.69 1.02 -11.81
N VAL A 61 -6.09 2.09 -12.33
CA VAL A 61 -5.15 2.95 -11.58
C VAL A 61 -5.85 3.68 -10.43
N ALA A 62 -7.12 4.04 -10.58
CA ALA A 62 -7.91 4.64 -9.50
C ALA A 62 -8.31 3.62 -8.42
N TYR A 63 -8.95 2.51 -8.81
CA TYR A 63 -9.64 1.64 -7.86
C TYR A 63 -8.79 0.53 -7.28
N VAL A 64 -7.79 0.00 -8.00
CA VAL A 64 -6.92 -1.06 -7.46
C VAL A 64 -6.16 -0.58 -6.22
N PRO A 65 -5.50 0.59 -6.24
CA PRO A 65 -4.76 1.07 -5.07
C PRO A 65 -5.70 1.47 -3.92
N LEU A 66 -6.88 1.99 -4.25
CA LEU A 66 -7.93 2.29 -3.27
C LEU A 66 -8.36 1.04 -2.49
N GLY A 67 -8.74 -0.01 -3.23
CA GLY A 67 -9.14 -1.29 -2.64
C GLY A 67 -8.00 -1.95 -1.86
N ALA A 68 -6.78 -1.90 -2.40
CA ALA A 68 -5.58 -2.39 -1.74
C ALA A 68 -5.32 -1.68 -0.41
N ALA A 69 -5.41 -0.35 -0.37
CA ALA A 69 -5.22 0.44 0.85
C ALA A 69 -6.29 0.11 1.91
N LEU A 70 -7.56 0.03 1.51
CA LEU A 70 -8.67 -0.29 2.41
C LEU A 70 -8.61 -1.71 2.97
N ALA A 71 -8.07 -2.68 2.20
CA ALA A 71 -7.86 -4.04 2.68
C ALA A 71 -6.60 -4.18 3.54
N ALA A 72 -5.49 -3.55 3.12
CA ALA A 72 -4.19 -3.69 3.76
C ALA A 72 -4.12 -2.98 5.12
N ALA A 73 -4.74 -1.81 5.27
CA ALA A 73 -4.72 -1.07 6.54
C ALA A 73 -5.29 -1.87 7.74
N PRO A 74 -6.52 -2.43 7.68
CA PRO A 74 -7.05 -3.24 8.77
C PRO A 74 -6.30 -4.57 8.92
N LEU A 75 -5.93 -5.23 7.82
CA LEU A 75 -5.23 -6.51 7.84
C LEU A 75 -3.84 -6.38 8.49
N GLY A 76 -3.07 -5.38 8.08
CA GLY A 76 -1.75 -5.11 8.63
C GLY A 76 -1.81 -4.62 10.08
N THR A 77 -2.81 -3.80 10.42
CA THR A 77 -3.03 -3.36 11.81
C THR A 77 -3.36 -4.57 12.71
N TRP A 78 -4.21 -5.47 12.23
CA TRP A 78 -4.49 -6.73 12.92
C TRP A 78 -3.23 -7.60 13.08
N GLY A 79 -2.41 -7.71 12.03
CA GLY A 79 -1.14 -8.44 12.05
C GLY A 79 -0.11 -7.90 13.05
N LEU A 80 -0.10 -6.59 13.31
CA LEU A 80 0.81 -5.97 14.31
C LEU A 80 0.34 -6.14 15.75
N VAL A 81 -0.99 -6.13 15.98
CA VAL A 81 -1.59 -6.15 17.32
C VAL A 81 -1.85 -7.57 17.81
N SER A 82 -2.17 -8.50 16.91
CA SER A 82 -2.50 -9.88 17.23
C SER A 82 -1.29 -10.65 17.78
N ARG A 83 -1.54 -11.57 18.73
CA ARG A 83 -0.54 -12.49 19.28
C ARG A 83 -0.52 -13.86 18.60
N ARG A 84 -1.31 -14.03 17.53
CA ARG A 84 -1.41 -15.30 16.79
C ARG A 84 -0.16 -15.55 15.95
N GLU A 85 0.18 -16.81 15.73
CA GLU A 85 1.34 -17.22 14.91
C GLU A 85 1.28 -16.69 13.48
N LEU A 86 0.08 -16.51 12.92
CA LEU A 86 -0.15 -15.98 11.58
C LEU A 86 -0.15 -14.44 11.50
N ALA A 87 -0.07 -13.74 12.63
CA ALA A 87 -0.10 -12.28 12.68
C ALA A 87 1.03 -11.61 11.86
N PRO A 88 2.31 -12.03 11.93
CA PRO A 88 3.36 -11.44 11.10
C PRO A 88 3.13 -11.66 9.60
N LEU A 89 2.58 -12.83 9.21
CA LEU A 89 2.25 -13.10 7.81
C LEU A 89 1.17 -12.16 7.29
N ALA A 90 0.18 -11.82 8.10
CA ALA A 90 -0.87 -10.86 7.73
C ALA A 90 -0.30 -9.45 7.48
N TRP A 91 0.68 -9.01 8.28
CA TRP A 91 1.36 -7.73 8.05
C TRP A 91 2.19 -7.74 6.76
N VAL A 92 2.94 -8.83 6.52
CA VAL A 92 3.71 -8.99 5.26
C VAL A 92 2.78 -9.01 4.05
N ALA A 93 1.65 -9.72 4.14
CA ALA A 93 0.65 -9.76 3.08
C ALA A 93 0.02 -8.38 2.81
N ALA A 94 -0.24 -7.59 3.86
CA ALA A 94 -0.72 -6.21 3.72
C ALA A 94 0.31 -5.33 2.98
N MET A 95 1.59 -5.41 3.36
CA MET A 95 2.68 -4.68 2.68
C MET A 95 2.83 -5.10 1.23
N ALA A 96 2.82 -6.41 0.97
CA ALA A 96 2.92 -6.95 -0.38
C ALA A 96 1.74 -6.48 -1.25
N THR A 97 0.52 -6.47 -0.70
CA THR A 97 -0.68 -5.97 -1.39
C THR A 97 -0.52 -4.50 -1.80
N LEU A 98 -0.04 -3.64 -0.89
CA LEU A 98 0.22 -2.23 -1.20
C LEU A 98 1.31 -2.08 -2.27
N ALA A 99 2.41 -2.84 -2.16
CA ALA A 99 3.50 -2.81 -3.13
C ALA A 99 3.06 -3.27 -4.53
N VAL A 100 2.27 -4.35 -4.61
CA VAL A 100 1.72 -4.85 -5.86
C VAL A 100 0.78 -3.84 -6.50
N ALA A 101 -0.05 -3.15 -5.72
CA ALA A 101 -0.91 -2.10 -6.26
C ALA A 101 -0.09 -0.98 -6.93
N TRP A 102 1.00 -0.53 -6.30
CA TRP A 102 1.91 0.44 -6.91
C TRP A 102 2.65 -0.10 -8.12
N PHE A 103 3.06 -1.37 -8.10
CA PHE A 103 3.65 -2.01 -9.27
C PHE A 103 2.69 -2.00 -10.46
N VAL A 104 1.40 -2.29 -10.24
CA VAL A 104 0.37 -2.22 -11.30
C VAL A 104 0.22 -0.79 -11.82
N VAL A 105 0.15 0.20 -10.92
CA VAL A 105 0.08 1.63 -11.32
C VAL A 105 1.29 2.02 -12.15
N LEU A 106 2.50 1.67 -11.72
CA LEU A 106 3.75 1.99 -12.44
C LEU A 106 3.89 1.21 -13.75
N ALA A 107 3.40 -0.01 -13.84
CA ALA A 107 3.42 -0.78 -15.09
C ALA A 107 2.48 -0.16 -16.13
N ILE A 108 1.33 0.37 -15.70
CA ILE A 108 0.38 1.05 -16.58
C ILE A 108 0.93 2.44 -16.95
N ALA A 109 1.36 3.24 -15.98
CA ALA A 109 1.83 4.61 -16.19
C ALA A 109 3.23 4.68 -16.81
N GLY A 110 4.11 3.71 -16.55
CA GLY A 110 5.48 3.65 -17.05
C GLY A 110 5.62 2.93 -18.39
N SER A 111 4.51 2.56 -19.04
CA SER A 111 4.53 1.96 -20.39
C SER A 111 4.81 2.97 -21.51
N HIS A 112 5.29 4.18 -21.17
CA HIS A 112 5.83 5.17 -22.09
C HIS A 112 7.26 4.78 -22.56
N PRO A 113 7.55 4.76 -23.87
CA PRO A 113 8.93 4.90 -24.36
C PRO A 113 9.49 6.32 -24.14
#